data_AF-A0A821GWT9-F1
#
_entry.id   AF-A0A821GWT9-F1
#
_cell.length_a   1.000
_cell.length_b   1.000
_cell.length_c   1.000
_cell.angle_alpha   90.00
_cell.angle_beta   90.00
_cell.angle_gamma   90.00
#
_symmetry.space_group_name_H-M   'P 1'
#
loop_
_entity.id
_entity.type
_entity.pdbx_description
1 polymer ?
#
loop_
_entity_poly.entity_id
_entity_poly.type
_entity_poly.pdbx_seq_one_letter_code
_entity_poly.pdbx_strand_id
1 'polypeptide(L)' 'MFGKQILILGDSGGPILQWKGTYWEQVGITSYGGGCHHSDPLSIFTRLTYYFD' A
#
# COMPACT_ATOMS: atom_id res chain seq x y z
N MET A 1 6.39 4.80 -25.07
CA MET A 1 5.91 5.65 -23.95
C MET A 1 5.85 4.79 -22.70
N PHE A 2 6.92 4.76 -21.90
CA PHE A 2 6.87 4.17 -20.56
C PHE A 2 6.16 5.17 -19.64
N GLY A 3 4.83 5.14 -19.67
CA GLY A 3 3.99 5.95 -18.79
C GLY A 3 4.17 5.48 -17.36
N LYS A 4 4.82 6.31 -16.56
CA LYS A 4 5.02 6.15 -15.12
C LYS A 4 3.67 5.84 -14.46
N GLN A 5 3.48 4.60 -14.02
CA GLN A 5 2.33 4.20 -13.21
C GLN A 5 2.40 5.04 -11.93
N ILE A 6 1.55 6.07 -11.82
CA ILE A 6 1.32 6.76 -10.54
C ILE A 6 0.71 5.70 -9.63
N LEU A 7 1.45 5.27 -8.62
CA LEU A 7 1.09 4.10 -7.80
C LEU A 7 -0.07 4.46 -6.85
N ILE A 8 -1.30 4.34 -7.35
CA ILE A 8 -2.51 4.29 -6.55
C ILE A 8 -2.84 2.79 -6.42
N LEU A 9 -2.40 2.20 -5.31
CA LEU A 9 -2.55 0.77 -5.07
C LEU A 9 -3.75 0.53 -4.14
N GLY A 10 -4.86 0.11 -4.72
CA GLY A 10 -6.08 -0.27 -4.00
C GLY A 10 -6.90 0.93 -3.48
N ASP A 11 -7.89 0.63 -2.64
CA ASP A 11 -8.75 1.62 -1.99
C ASP A 11 -8.15 2.09 -0.67
N SER A 12 -8.40 3.36 -0.31
CA SER A 12 -8.06 3.87 1.02
C SER A 12 -8.74 3.02 2.10
N GLY A 13 -7.97 2.60 3.11
CA GLY A 13 -8.42 1.67 4.15
C GLY A 13 -8.36 0.19 3.76
N GLY A 14 -7.99 -0.14 2.51
CA GLY A 14 -7.86 -1.51 2.05
C GLY A 14 -6.71 -2.30 2.71
N PRO A 15 -6.84 -3.64 2.86
CA PRO A 15 -5.82 -4.47 3.49
C PRO A 15 -4.63 -4.73 2.56
N ILE A 16 -3.42 -4.70 3.12
CA ILE A 16 -2.20 -5.20 2.46
C ILE A 16 -1.92 -6.59 2.99
N LEU A 17 -1.92 -7.57 2.09
CA LEU A 17 -1.74 -8.98 2.44
C LEU A 17 -0.35 -9.48 2.03
N GLN A 18 0.30 -10.25 2.91
CA GLN A 18 1.52 -11.00 2.64
C GLN A 18 1.24 -12.50 2.77
N TRP A 19 1.63 -13.27 1.76
CA TRP A 19 1.57 -14.74 1.83
C TRP A 19 2.69 -15.29 2.71
N LYS A 20 2.36 -16.11 3.70
CA LYS A 20 3.33 -16.78 4.59
C LYS A 20 3.65 -18.23 4.21
N GLY A 21 3.18 -18.69 3.06
CA GLY A 21 3.32 -20.08 2.62
C GLY A 21 2.08 -20.95 2.90
N THR A 22 1.33 -20.64 3.94
CA THR A 22 0.12 -21.40 4.34
C THR A 22 -1.14 -20.53 4.48
N TYR A 23 -0.97 -19.25 4.80
CA TYR A 23 -2.06 -18.28 4.93
C TYR A 23 -1.63 -16.89 4.47
N TRP A 24 -2.63 -16.03 4.25
CA TRP A 24 -2.45 -14.60 4.02
C TRP A 24 -2.49 -13.87 5.36
N GLU A 25 -1.42 -13.12 5.65
CA GLU A 25 -1.34 -12.23 6.80
C GLU A 25 -1.60 -10.79 6.36
N GLN A 26 -2.46 -10.07 7.06
CA GLN A 26 -2.58 -8.64 6.85
C GLN A 26 -1.43 -7.91 7.55
N VAL A 27 -0.59 -7.23 6.79
CA VAL A 27 0.62 -6.55 7.29
C VAL A 27 0.51 -5.04 7.28
N GLY A 28 -0.50 -4.51 6.60
CA GLY A 28 -0.72 -3.07 6.53
C GLY A 28 -2.10 -2.65 6.06
N ILE A 29 -2.29 -1.34 6.02
CA ILE A 29 -3.51 -0.67 5.53
C ILE A 29 -3.10 0.39 4.51
N THR A 30 -3.77 0.43 3.36
CA THR A 30 -3.62 1.49 2.34
C THR A 30 -4.04 2.83 2.90
N SER A 31 -3.14 3.82 2.85
CA SER A 31 -3.41 5.18 3.32
C SER A 31 -3.53 6.16 2.17
N TYR A 32 -2.41 6.53 1.54
CA TYR A 32 -2.40 7.57 0.52
C TYR A 32 -1.36 7.25 -0.56
N GLY A 33 -1.73 7.42 -1.83
CA GLY A 33 -0.79 7.46 -2.95
C GLY A 33 -0.68 8.88 -3.47
N GLY A 34 0.55 9.35 -3.71
CA GLY A 34 0.78 10.64 -4.37
C GLY A 34 -0.03 10.75 -5.66
N GLY A 35 -0.96 11.70 -5.69
CA GLY A 35 -1.92 11.84 -6.81
C GLY A 35 -1.25 12.08 -8.16
N CYS A 36 -2.08 12.08 -9.22
CA CYS A 36 -1.67 12.15 -10.64
C CYS A 36 -0.72 13.32 -11.03
N HIS A 37 -0.55 14.31 -10.17
CA HIS A 37 0.28 15.50 -10.40
C HIS A 37 1.59 15.57 -9.59
N HIS A 38 1.88 14.59 -8.71
CA HIS A 38 3.15 14.57 -7.98
C HIS A 38 4.19 13.73 -8.73
N SER A 39 5.37 14.33 -8.95
CA SER A 39 6.49 13.69 -9.65
C SER A 39 7.12 12.55 -8.86
N ASP A 40 6.78 12.40 -7.57
CA ASP A 40 7.21 11.31 -6.72
C ASP A 40 6.04 10.33 -6.47
N PRO A 41 6.04 9.16 -7.12
CA PRO A 41 5.02 8.14 -6.92
C PRO A 41 5.30 7.40 -5.61
N LEU A 42 4.98 8.04 -4.48
CA LEU A 42 5.06 7.40 -3.17
C LEU A 42 3.67 6.91 -2.77
N SER A 43 3.56 5.60 -2.55
CA SER A 43 2.42 5.00 -1.86
C SER A 43 2.79 4.83 -0.38
N ILE A 44 1.95 5.35 0.50
CA ILE A 44 2.12 5.34 1.95
C ILE A 44 1.12 4.35 2.54
N PHE A 45 1.62 3.51 3.45
CA PHE A 45 0.89 2.43 4.08
C PHE A 45 1.10 2.45 5.59
N THR A 46 0.06 2.11 6.35
CA THR A 46 0.18 1.92 7.80
C THR A 46 0.73 0.53 8.09
N ARG A 47 1.80 0.42 8.87
CA ARG A 47 2.41 -0.86 9.28
C ARG A 47 1.69 -1.44 10.49
N LEU A 48 0.98 -2.56 10.33
CA LEU A 48 0.18 -3.15 11.43
C LEU A 48 1.03 -3.73 12.56
N THR A 49 2.23 -4.21 12.26
CA THR A 49 3.15 -4.75 13.29
C THR A 49 3.60 -3.73 14.33
N TYR A 50 3.34 -2.43 14.12
CA TYR A 50 3.58 -1.39 15.14
C TYR A 50 2.43 -1.26 16.16
N TYR A 51 1.26 -1.80 15.85
CA TYR A 51 0.03 -1.65 16.64
C TYR A 51 -0.46 -2.97 17.28
N PHE A 52 0.32 -4.04 17.16
CA PHE A 52 0.09 -5.26 17.92
C PHE A 52 0.77 -5.12 19.29
N ASP A 53 -0.02 -5.12 20.36
CA ASP A 53 0.40 -5.28 21.75
C ASP A 53 0.05 -6.71 22.21
#